data_AF-X1QZZ5-F1
#
_entry.id   AF-X1QZZ5-F1
#
_cell.length_a   1.000
_cell.length_b   1.000
_cell.length_c   1.000
_cell.angle_alpha   90.00
_cell.angle_beta   90.00
_cell.angle_gamma   90.00
#
_symmetry.space_group_name_H-M   'P 1'
#
loop_
_entity.id
_entity.type
_entity.pdbx_description
1 polymer ?
#
loop_
_entity_poly.entity_id
_entity_poly.type
_entity_poly.pdbx_seq_one_letter_code
_entity_poly.pdbx_strand_id
1 'polypeptide(L)' 'MLVGIDGASPSLLKRWTDSGDLPTLARLRQGGCFGPLQSVPNMMSPAAWTTIATGVDPGKHGIFHFFD' A
#
# COMPACT_ATOMS: atom_id res chain seq x y z
N MET A 1 -14.81 0.28 3.26
CA MET A 1 -14.15 -0.67 2.33
C MET A 1 -12.69 -0.29 2.21
N LEU A 2 -11.78 -1.25 2.31
CA LEU A 2 -10.34 -1.06 2.09
C LEU A 2 -9.93 -1.90 0.86
N VAL A 3 -9.14 -1.32 -0.04
CA VAL A 3 -8.57 -2.00 -1.20
C VAL A 3 -7.06 -1.79 -1.15
N GLY A 4 -6.30 -2.87 -1.17
CA GLY A 4 -4.84 -2.83 -1.30
C GLY A 4 -4.40 -3.51 -2.59
N ILE A 5 -3.32 -3.00 -3.19
CA ILE A 5 -2.73 -3.52 -4.43
C ILE A 5 -1.29 -3.91 -4.09
N ASP A 6 -0.98 -5.20 -4.15
CA ASP A 6 0.38 -5.69 -3.86
C ASP A 6 1.35 -5.27 -4.98
N GLY A 7 2.58 -4.93 -4.61
CA GLY A 7 3.63 -4.50 -5.55
C GLY A 7 3.39 -3.15 -6.25
N ALA A 8 2.41 -2.36 -5.81
CA ALA A 8 2.05 -1.10 -6.46
C ALA A 8 3.08 0.02 -6.17
N SER A 9 4.05 0.19 -7.07
CA SER A 9 5.06 1.25 -6.95
C SER A 9 4.43 2.66 -6.99
N PRO A 10 4.67 3.51 -5.96
CA PRO A 10 4.13 4.88 -5.92
C PRO A 10 4.56 5.75 -7.11
N SER A 11 5.78 5.56 -7.62
CA SER A 11 6.30 6.34 -8.75
C SER A 11 5.63 5.98 -10.07
N LEU A 12 5.35 4.69 -10.29
CA LEU A 12 4.61 4.23 -11.47
C LEU A 12 3.15 4.67 -11.42
N LEU A 13 2.50 4.53 -10.25
CA LEU A 13 1.13 5.02 -10.08
C LEU A 13 1.02 6.51 -10.36
N LYS A 14 1.95 7.33 -9.83
CA LYS A 14 1.97 8.76 -10.11
C LYS A 14 2.10 9.02 -11.62
N ARG A 15 3.08 8.39 -12.28
CA ARG A 15 3.32 8.54 -13.73
C ARG A 15 2.05 8.23 -14.53
N TRP A 16 1.40 7.11 -14.25
CA TRP A 16 0.22 6.66 -14.99
C TRP A 16 -1.05 7.44 -14.67
N THR A 17 -1.19 7.96 -13.44
CA THR A 17 -2.28 8.91 -13.16
C THR A 17 -2.08 10.25 -13.86
N ASP A 18 -0.83 10.71 -13.99
CA ASP A 18 -0.51 11.99 -14.63
C ASP A 18 -0.56 11.90 -16.17
N SER A 19 -0.27 10.75 -16.78
CA SER A 19 -0.44 10.51 -18.22
C SER A 19 -1.89 10.25 -18.65
N GLY A 20 -2.80 10.03 -17.71
CA GLY A 20 -4.21 9.72 -17.98
C GLY A 20 -4.51 8.23 -18.18
N ASP A 21 -3.51 7.34 -18.03
CA ASP A 21 -3.68 5.89 -18.19
C ASP A 21 -4.53 5.26 -17.08
N LEU A 22 -4.58 5.89 -15.89
CA LEU A 22 -5.37 5.44 -14.74
C LEU A 22 -6.43 6.48 -14.33
N PRO A 23 -7.48 6.70 -15.14
CA PRO A 23 -8.44 7.80 -14.95
C PRO A 23 -9.24 7.66 -13.65
N THR A 24 -9.58 6.43 -13.23
CA THR A 24 -10.29 6.19 -11.97
C THR A 24 -9.44 6.56 -10.76
N LEU A 25 -8.17 6.18 -10.74
CA LEU A 25 -7.26 6.51 -9.63
C LEU A 25 -6.91 8.01 -9.64
N ALA A 26 -6.77 8.62 -10.81
CA ALA A 26 -6.59 10.07 -10.93
C ALA A 26 -7.77 10.85 -10.32
N ARG A 27 -9.01 10.43 -10.60
CA ARG A 27 -10.22 11.03 -10.01
C ARG A 27 -10.25 10.87 -8.49
N LEU A 28 -9.88 9.70 -7.96
CA LEU A 28 -9.80 9.47 -6.51
C LEU A 28 -8.73 10.35 -5.85
N ARG A 29 -7.56 10.52 -6.50
CA ARG A 29 -6.47 11.39 -6.04
C ARG A 29 -6.89 12.86 -5.96
N GLN A 30 -7.68 13.34 -6.92
CA GLN A 30 -8.12 14.73 -6.98
C GLN A 30 -9.30 15.03 -6.05
N GLY A 31 -10.23 14.08 -5.88
CA GLY A 31 -11.45 14.26 -5.08
C GLY A 31 -11.33 13.85 -3.61
N GLY A 32 -10.15 13.44 -3.15
CA GLY A 32 -9.92 12.91 -1.80
C GLY A 32 -8.59 13.33 -1.19
N CYS A 33 -8.14 12.60 -0.17
CA CYS A 33 -6.82 12.78 0.43
C CYS A 33 -5.83 11.78 -0.18
N PHE A 34 -4.65 12.26 -0.56
CA PHE A 34 -3.58 11.44 -1.13
C PHE A 34 -2.23 11.88 -0.59
N GLY A 35 -1.43 10.92 -0.14
CA GLY A 35 -0.08 11.15 0.35
C GLY A 35 0.69 9.84 0.52
N PRO A 36 2.02 9.92 0.64
CA PRO A 36 2.83 8.74 0.91
C PRO A 36 2.53 8.20 2.31
N LEU A 37 2.52 6.87 2.44
CA LEU A 37 2.47 6.17 3.73
C LEU A 37 3.76 5.37 3.91
N GLN A 38 4.22 5.29 5.15
CA GLN A 38 5.33 4.43 5.52
C GLN A 38 4.83 2.99 5.72
N SER A 39 5.48 2.03 5.06
CA SER A 39 5.22 0.61 5.26
C SER A 39 5.92 0.07 6.52
N VAL A 40 5.71 -1.21 6.81
CA VAL A 40 6.47 -1.95 7.83
C VAL A 40 7.96 -2.04 7.48
N PRO A 41 8.86 -2.26 8.47
CA PRO A 41 10.27 -2.51 8.22
C PRO A 41 10.47 -3.64 7.18
N ASN A 42 11.46 -3.45 6.29
CA ASN A 42 11.78 -4.35 5.18
C ASN A 42 10.67 -4.56 4.13
N MET A 43 9.50 -3.93 4.29
CA MET A 43 8.39 -3.93 3.33
C MET A 43 7.93 -5.33 2.88
N MET A 44 8.04 -6.34 3.75
CA MET A 44 7.63 -7.71 3.45
C MET A 44 6.11 -7.82 3.39
N SER A 45 5.57 -8.38 2.29
CA SER A 45 4.12 -8.56 2.09
C SER A 45 3.40 -9.22 3.28
N PRO A 46 3.85 -10.35 3.86
CA PRO A 46 3.10 -10.99 4.95
C PRO A 46 3.04 -10.09 6.19
N ALA A 47 4.14 -9.41 6.52
CA ALA A 47 4.15 -8.45 7.63
C ALA A 47 3.22 -7.25 7.36
N ALA A 48 3.28 -6.67 6.15
CA ALA A 48 2.48 -5.51 5.77
C ALA A 48 0.97 -5.82 5.81
N TRP A 49 0.55 -6.94 5.22
CA TRP A 49 -0.85 -7.34 5.19
C TRP A 49 -1.39 -7.70 6.57
N THR A 50 -0.61 -8.38 7.41
CA THR A 50 -1.02 -8.64 8.80
C THR A 50 -1.11 -7.35 9.61
N THR A 51 -0.19 -6.39 9.43
CA THR A 51 -0.28 -5.05 10.06
C THR A 51 -1.56 -4.33 9.62
N ILE A 52 -1.91 -4.35 8.33
CA ILE A 52 -3.16 -3.75 7.81
C ILE A 52 -4.39 -4.40 8.46
N ALA A 53 -4.41 -5.72 8.57
CA ALA A 53 -5.56 -6.45 9.11
C ALA A 53 -5.73 -6.32 10.63
N THR A 54 -4.62 -6.20 11.37
CA THR A 54 -4.62 -6.21 12.84
C THR A 54 -4.53 -4.82 13.46
N GLY A 55 -4.05 -3.82 12.71
CA GLY A 55 -3.83 -2.47 13.20
C GLY A 55 -2.65 -2.33 14.17
N VAL A 56 -1.77 -3.35 14.27
CA VAL A 56 -0.58 -3.32 15.12
C VAL A 56 0.68 -3.64 14.29
N ASP A 57 1.85 -3.26 14.80
CA ASP A 57 3.13 -3.49 14.11
C ASP A 57 3.59 -4.97 14.16
N PRO A 58 4.58 -5.36 13.32
CA PRO A 58 5.10 -6.73 13.29
C PRO A 58 5.64 -7.25 14.62
N GLY A 59 6.16 -6.38 15.48
CA GLY A 59 6.62 -6.76 16.81
C GLY A 59 5.48 -7.23 17.72
N LYS A 60 4.25 -6.74 17.49
CA LYS A 60 3.05 -7.13 18.25
C LYS A 60 2.35 -8.35 17.67
N HIS A 61 2.20 -8.46 16.36
CA HIS A 61 1.50 -9.60 15.75
C HIS A 61 2.42 -10.79 15.41
N GLY A 62 3.75 -10.62 15.45
CA GLY A 62 4.73 -11.70 15.32
C GLY A 62 4.94 -12.28 13.92
N ILE A 63 4.43 -11.62 12.87
CA ILE A 63 4.56 -12.08 11.47
C ILE A 63 5.55 -11.16 10.75
N PHE A 64 6.65 -11.72 10.25
CA PHE A 64 7.77 -10.95 9.69
C PHE A 64 8.07 -11.27 8.21
N HIS A 65 7.95 -12.54 7.82
CA HIS A 65 8.24 -13.05 6.48
C HIS A 65 7.40 -14.32 6.22
N PHE A 66 7.45 -14.84 5.00
CA PHE A 66 6.89 -16.15 4.70
C PHE A 66 7.82 -17.23 5.27
N PHE A 67 7.26 -18.31 5.78
CA PHE A 67 8.03 -19.51 6.09
C PHE A 67 8.06 -20.39 4.84
N ASP A 68 9.20 -21.02 4.58
CA ASP A 68 9.34 -22.09 3.59
C ASP A 68 8.87 -23.44 4.19
#